data_AF-A0A6B9Y863-F1
#
_entry.id   AF-A0A6B9Y863-F1
#
_cell.length_a   1.000
_cell.length_b   1.000
_cell.length_c   1.000
_cell.angle_alpha   90.00
_cell.angle_beta   90.00
_cell.angle_gamma   90.00
#
_symmetry.space_group_name_H-M   'P 1'
#
loop_
_entity.id
_entity.type
_entity.pdbx_description
1 polymer ?
#
loop_
_entity_poly.entity_id
_entity_poly.type
_entity_poly.pdbx_seq_one_letter_code
_entity_poly.pdbx_strand_id
1 'polypeptide(L)'
;MYATVSPHVETARRIVAVVRDRDVTFLAASVAYYAFISLVPSLLLLVAVASAVLGDAFATIVLAESRAFLTPAGQETVATAIASAEGRTGATLLGAVVLGWSTLKVFRGLDTAFQAAYGITEPSTLVGELSDAAVVAVGIGTGIVSMIVIGTLVAGSEILPAIADVPGVEVVGLLVLPVVLVVVFLPMYYVLPNRPMSVREAIPGTVLAAAGWTVLQVGFQAYAATAGQYQVYGVLGGILLLVTWLYLAAIVVIVGAVANAVIADRQLQGDPGRPTDMGDREDTEARATSDDETPRGAPDVAALEAEVRRLRADLDEFEDDVERRTVDRPRLETELKTYVRRRMRRGHARGWGPYLVLLYGTVLTLGAFRYLEGGYAIGAMLILGLSTLGLYTLFVLVGVGLNVLEAPGKAVDYVRNRGDD
;
A
#
# COMPACT_ATOMS: atom_id res chain seq x y z
N MET A 1 2.07 35.55 21.53
CA MET A 1 0.71 35.23 21.03
C MET A 1 0.85 34.10 20.02
N TYR A 2 0.88 32.84 20.48
CA TYR A 2 0.92 31.69 19.58
C TYR A 2 -0.50 31.47 19.06
N ALA A 3 -0.70 31.69 17.76
CA ALA A 3 -1.97 31.36 17.12
C ALA A 3 -2.18 29.86 17.25
N THR A 4 -3.17 29.46 18.05
CA THR A 4 -3.63 28.08 18.17
C THR A 4 -4.19 27.67 16.82
N VAL A 5 -3.35 27.01 16.01
CA VAL A 5 -3.77 26.39 14.75
C VAL A 5 -4.87 25.40 15.07
N SER A 6 -6.00 25.44 14.35
CA SER A 6 -7.10 24.53 14.63
C SER A 6 -6.66 23.06 14.49
N PRO A 7 -7.16 22.15 15.34
CA PRO A 7 -6.75 20.74 15.33
C PRO A 7 -7.01 20.05 13.97
N HIS A 8 -8.02 20.51 13.22
CA HIS A 8 -8.31 20.03 11.87
C HIS A 8 -7.21 20.42 10.86
N VAL A 9 -6.71 21.65 10.93
CA VAL A 9 -5.62 22.13 10.05
C VAL A 9 -4.32 21.38 10.33
N GLU A 10 -4.04 21.09 11.61
CA GLU A 10 -2.91 20.24 11.97
C GLU A 10 -3.05 18.81 11.40
N THR A 11 -4.28 18.29 11.34
CA THR A 11 -4.56 16.95 10.76
C THR A 11 -4.26 16.94 9.28
N ALA A 12 -4.81 17.90 8.56
CA ALA A 12 -4.58 18.03 7.12
C ALA A 12 -3.08 18.19 6.82
N ARG A 13 -2.38 19.03 7.59
CA ARG A 13 -0.93 19.23 7.43
C ARG A 13 -0.14 17.94 7.66
N ARG A 14 -0.50 17.18 8.69
CA ARG A 14 0.16 15.91 9.02
C ARG A 14 -0.12 14.83 7.96
N ILE A 15 -1.37 14.75 7.46
CA ILE A 15 -1.72 13.89 6.32
C ILE A 15 -0.84 14.22 5.12
N VAL A 16 -0.75 15.49 4.73
CA VAL A 16 0.08 15.93 3.59
C VAL A 16 1.56 15.60 3.80
N ALA A 17 2.07 15.76 5.03
CA ALA A 17 3.45 15.40 5.35
C ALA A 17 3.70 13.89 5.19
N VAL A 18 2.82 13.04 5.73
CA VAL A 18 2.93 11.58 5.62
C VAL A 18 2.76 11.12 4.17
N VAL A 19 1.85 11.71 3.40
CA VAL A 19 1.68 11.41 1.97
C VAL A 19 2.97 11.63 1.18
N ARG A 20 3.73 12.69 1.51
CA ARG A 20 5.04 12.97 0.89
C ARG A 20 6.12 12.04 1.40
N ASP A 21 6.19 11.84 2.71
CA ASP A 21 7.21 10.99 3.36
C ASP A 21 7.13 9.52 2.91
N ARG A 22 5.92 9.04 2.59
CA ARG A 22 5.66 7.65 2.20
C ARG A 22 5.60 7.42 0.69
N ASP A 23 6.00 8.41 -0.12
CA ASP A 23 6.00 8.32 -1.58
C ASP A 23 4.66 7.79 -2.15
N VAL A 24 3.53 8.26 -1.60
CA VAL A 24 2.19 7.76 -1.94
C VAL A 24 1.91 7.86 -3.44
N THR A 25 2.41 8.91 -4.10
CA THR A 25 2.31 9.08 -5.55
C THR A 25 3.05 7.98 -6.31
N PHE A 26 4.23 7.59 -5.88
CA PHE A 26 4.98 6.49 -6.50
C PHE A 26 4.26 5.14 -6.32
N LEU A 27 3.77 4.88 -5.11
CA LEU A 27 2.98 3.68 -4.81
C LEU A 27 1.70 3.63 -5.65
N ALA A 28 0.96 4.73 -5.74
CA ALA A 28 -0.23 4.85 -6.55
C ALA A 28 0.03 4.59 -8.05
N ALA A 29 1.17 5.07 -8.58
CA ALA A 29 1.56 4.80 -9.97
C ALA A 29 1.75 3.30 -10.23
N SER A 30 2.36 2.57 -9.28
CA SER A 30 2.53 1.11 -9.39
C SER A 30 1.17 0.38 -9.38
N VAL A 31 0.26 0.77 -8.50
CA VAL A 31 -1.10 0.21 -8.41
C VAL A 31 -1.86 0.47 -9.71
N ALA A 32 -1.81 1.70 -10.24
CA ALA A 32 -2.47 2.08 -11.47
C ALA A 32 -1.93 1.32 -12.68
N TYR A 33 -0.61 1.14 -12.79
CA TYR A 33 0.01 0.36 -13.86
C TYR A 33 -0.47 -1.09 -13.85
N TYR A 34 -0.46 -1.75 -12.70
CA TYR A 34 -0.91 -3.14 -12.59
C TYR A 34 -2.43 -3.27 -12.80
N ALA A 35 -3.21 -2.28 -12.36
CA ALA A 35 -4.65 -2.23 -12.59
C ALA A 35 -4.97 -2.06 -14.08
N PHE A 36 -4.20 -1.23 -14.79
CA PHE A 36 -4.36 -1.08 -16.24
C PHE A 36 -4.05 -2.39 -16.98
N ILE A 37 -2.97 -3.09 -16.62
CA ILE A 37 -2.59 -4.38 -17.23
C ILE A 37 -3.64 -5.46 -16.97
N SER A 38 -4.32 -5.44 -15.82
CA SER A 38 -5.34 -6.43 -15.48
C SER A 38 -6.67 -6.23 -16.22
N LEU A 39 -6.91 -5.08 -16.88
CA LEU A 39 -8.17 -4.78 -17.55
C LEU A 39 -8.50 -5.77 -18.67
N VAL A 40 -7.57 -6.03 -19.60
CA VAL A 40 -7.85 -6.92 -20.72
C VAL A 40 -8.11 -8.36 -20.26
N PRO A 41 -7.26 -8.98 -19.41
CA PRO A 41 -7.53 -10.30 -18.86
C PRO A 41 -8.82 -10.38 -18.03
N SER A 42 -9.15 -9.34 -17.26
CA SER A 42 -10.38 -9.31 -16.44
C SER A 42 -11.63 -9.21 -17.30
N LEU A 43 -11.62 -8.40 -18.36
CA LEU A 43 -12.72 -8.33 -19.32
C LEU A 43 -12.95 -9.68 -20.01
N LEU A 44 -11.88 -10.37 -20.43
CA LEU A 44 -11.98 -11.70 -21.02
C LEU A 44 -12.57 -12.72 -20.04
N LEU A 45 -12.11 -12.71 -18.79
CA LEU A 45 -12.64 -13.60 -17.76
C LEU A 45 -14.10 -13.27 -17.45
N LEU A 46 -14.45 -11.99 -17.35
CA LEU A 46 -15.82 -11.53 -17.12
C LEU A 46 -16.75 -12.04 -18.23
N VAL A 47 -16.33 -11.92 -19.49
CA VAL A 47 -17.08 -12.47 -20.63
C VAL A 47 -17.20 -13.99 -20.52
N ALA A 48 -16.11 -14.70 -20.21
CA ALA A 48 -16.13 -16.17 -20.09
C ALA A 48 -17.08 -16.64 -18.98
N VAL A 49 -17.00 -16.04 -17.78
CA VAL A 49 -17.87 -16.34 -16.63
C VAL A 49 -19.32 -15.98 -16.96
N ALA A 50 -19.55 -14.80 -17.52
CA ALA A 50 -20.89 -14.38 -17.87
C ALA A 50 -21.51 -15.28 -18.96
N SER A 51 -20.74 -15.72 -19.95
CA SER A 51 -21.19 -16.68 -20.96
C SER A 51 -21.55 -18.02 -20.32
N ALA A 52 -20.75 -18.49 -19.35
CA ALA A 52 -21.01 -19.74 -18.65
C ALA A 52 -22.26 -19.70 -17.76
N VAL A 53 -22.57 -18.55 -17.15
CA VAL A 53 -23.70 -18.39 -16.22
C VAL A 53 -24.99 -17.95 -16.93
N LEU A 54 -24.89 -17.01 -17.87
CA LEU A 54 -26.02 -16.35 -18.54
C LEU A 54 -26.29 -16.87 -19.96
N GLY A 55 -25.43 -17.75 -20.48
CA GLY A 55 -25.52 -18.33 -21.83
C GLY A 55 -24.88 -17.47 -22.93
N ASP A 56 -24.70 -18.07 -24.11
CA ASP A 56 -23.97 -17.49 -25.25
C ASP A 56 -24.59 -16.18 -25.80
N ALA A 57 -25.88 -15.94 -25.54
CA ALA A 57 -26.57 -14.71 -25.93
C ALA A 57 -25.95 -13.47 -25.24
N PHE A 58 -25.53 -13.60 -23.98
CA PHE A 58 -24.88 -12.51 -23.24
C PHE A 58 -23.47 -12.23 -23.78
N ALA A 59 -22.71 -13.28 -24.09
CA ALA A 59 -21.40 -13.19 -24.72
C ALA A 59 -21.45 -12.36 -26.01
N THR A 60 -22.49 -12.61 -26.82
CA THR A 60 -22.70 -11.97 -28.12
C THR A 60 -23.01 -10.48 -27.97
N ILE A 61 -23.79 -10.10 -26.94
CA ILE A 61 -24.09 -8.69 -26.62
C ILE A 61 -22.81 -7.97 -26.18
N VAL A 62 -22.05 -8.54 -25.25
CA VAL A 62 -20.79 -7.93 -24.78
C VAL A 62 -19.78 -7.80 -25.91
N LEU A 63 -19.68 -8.81 -26.78
CA LEU A 63 -18.89 -8.76 -28.00
C LEU A 63 -19.33 -7.63 -28.94
N ALA A 64 -20.63 -7.50 -29.20
CA ALA A 64 -21.15 -6.47 -30.09
C ALA A 64 -20.84 -5.06 -29.58
N GLU A 65 -21.04 -4.82 -28.27
CA GLU A 65 -20.72 -3.53 -27.64
C GLU A 65 -19.21 -3.28 -27.57
N SER A 66 -18.40 -4.31 -27.32
CA SER A 66 -16.92 -4.17 -27.24
C SER A 66 -16.26 -3.85 -28.59
N ARG A 67 -16.88 -4.19 -29.73
CA ARG A 67 -16.35 -3.86 -31.07
C ARG A 67 -16.12 -2.36 -31.26
N ALA A 68 -16.94 -1.51 -30.64
CA ALA A 68 -16.79 -0.06 -30.70
C ALA A 68 -15.49 0.43 -30.03
N PHE A 69 -14.90 -0.38 -29.14
CA PHE A 69 -13.74 -0.01 -28.32
C PHE A 69 -12.47 -0.80 -28.66
N LEU A 70 -12.58 -1.86 -29.47
CA LEU A 70 -11.46 -2.71 -29.87
C LEU A 70 -10.98 -2.38 -31.29
N THR A 71 -9.67 -2.40 -31.49
CA THR A 71 -9.06 -2.35 -32.82
C THR A 71 -9.45 -3.60 -33.63
N PRO A 72 -9.37 -3.59 -34.97
CA PRO A 72 -9.67 -4.77 -35.79
C PRO A 72 -8.90 -6.03 -35.35
N ALA A 73 -7.61 -5.88 -35.01
CA ALA A 73 -6.80 -6.97 -34.46
C ALA A 73 -7.28 -7.44 -33.07
N GLY A 74 -7.72 -6.52 -32.20
CA GLY A 74 -8.33 -6.87 -30.92
C GLY A 74 -9.65 -7.62 -31.09
N GLN A 75 -10.50 -7.19 -32.01
CA GLN A 75 -11.75 -7.86 -32.34
C GLN A 75 -11.51 -9.28 -32.87
N GLU A 76 -10.55 -9.46 -33.77
CA GLU A 76 -10.17 -10.77 -34.31
C GLU A 76 -9.60 -11.68 -33.22
N THR A 77 -8.78 -11.13 -32.31
CA THR A 77 -8.25 -11.87 -31.16
C THR A 77 -9.36 -12.38 -30.25
N VAL A 78 -10.32 -11.51 -29.90
CA VAL A 78 -11.46 -11.89 -29.05
C VAL A 78 -12.40 -12.86 -29.78
N ALA A 79 -12.67 -12.63 -31.07
CA ALA A 79 -13.49 -13.53 -31.88
C ALA A 79 -12.85 -14.92 -32.01
N THR A 80 -11.53 -15.00 -32.23
CA THR A 80 -10.78 -16.27 -32.31
C THR A 80 -10.75 -16.98 -30.97
N ALA A 81 -10.59 -16.23 -29.88
CA ALA A 81 -10.67 -16.72 -28.52
C ALA A 81 -12.05 -17.26 -28.14
N ILE A 82 -13.12 -16.89 -28.85
CA ILE A 82 -14.50 -17.33 -28.55
C ILE A 82 -15.02 -18.36 -29.58
N ALA A 83 -14.55 -18.34 -30.82
CA ALA A 83 -15.08 -19.19 -31.90
C ALA A 83 -14.60 -20.64 -31.80
N SER A 84 -13.32 -20.90 -31.49
CA SER A 84 -12.77 -22.26 -31.47
C SER A 84 -12.73 -22.83 -30.04
N ALA A 85 -12.97 -24.13 -29.86
CA ALA A 85 -12.90 -24.77 -28.54
C ALA A 85 -11.45 -24.76 -27.97
N GLU A 86 -10.47 -24.92 -28.86
CA GLU A 86 -9.05 -24.92 -28.53
C GLU A 86 -8.52 -23.50 -28.25
N GLY A 87 -8.91 -22.51 -29.06
CA GLY A 87 -8.64 -21.10 -28.82
C GLY A 87 -9.32 -20.56 -27.57
N ARG A 88 -10.55 -21.00 -27.27
CA ARG A 88 -11.24 -20.74 -25.99
C ARG A 88 -10.43 -21.24 -24.82
N THR A 89 -9.95 -22.48 -24.87
CA THR A 89 -9.20 -23.08 -23.75
C THR A 89 -7.85 -22.39 -23.56
N GLY A 90 -7.06 -22.19 -24.62
CA GLY A 90 -5.74 -21.55 -24.54
C GLY A 90 -5.80 -20.08 -24.11
N ALA A 91 -6.72 -19.29 -24.69
CA ALA A 91 -6.89 -17.89 -24.33
C ALA A 91 -7.44 -17.72 -22.91
N THR A 92 -8.33 -18.61 -22.47
CA THR A 92 -8.86 -18.59 -21.08
C THR A 92 -7.76 -18.93 -20.08
N LEU A 93 -6.91 -19.92 -20.36
CA LEU A 93 -5.80 -20.28 -19.47
C LEU A 93 -4.76 -19.16 -19.38
N LEU A 94 -4.32 -18.62 -20.52
CA LEU A 94 -3.36 -17.52 -20.54
C LEU A 94 -3.94 -16.25 -19.90
N GLY A 95 -5.20 -15.91 -20.21
CA GLY A 95 -5.93 -14.82 -19.59
C GLY A 95 -6.05 -14.99 -18.07
N ALA A 96 -6.40 -16.18 -17.60
CA ALA A 96 -6.49 -16.48 -16.16
C ALA A 96 -5.12 -16.34 -15.46
N VAL A 97 -4.03 -16.80 -16.08
CA VAL A 97 -2.67 -16.64 -15.53
C VAL A 97 -2.27 -15.17 -15.46
N VAL A 98 -2.46 -14.41 -16.53
CA VAL A 98 -2.12 -12.97 -16.56
C VAL A 98 -3.00 -12.19 -15.59
N LEU A 99 -4.30 -12.52 -15.49
CA LEU A 99 -5.20 -11.89 -14.53
C LEU A 99 -4.81 -12.20 -13.09
N GLY A 100 -4.55 -13.47 -12.77
CA GLY A 100 -4.12 -13.88 -11.44
C GLY A 100 -2.83 -13.18 -11.04
N TRP A 101 -1.86 -13.13 -11.96
CA TRP A 101 -0.60 -12.42 -11.75
C TRP A 101 -0.78 -10.91 -11.56
N SER A 102 -1.55 -10.24 -12.43
CA SER A 102 -1.78 -8.79 -12.37
C SER A 102 -2.62 -8.39 -11.17
N THR A 103 -3.68 -9.13 -10.84
CA THR A 103 -4.50 -8.92 -9.63
C THR A 103 -3.65 -9.06 -8.37
N LEU A 104 -2.80 -10.09 -8.30
CA LEU A 104 -1.88 -10.27 -7.20
C LEU A 104 -0.89 -9.10 -7.09
N LYS A 105 -0.44 -8.53 -8.22
CA LYS A 105 0.42 -7.34 -8.24
C LYS A 105 -0.29 -6.05 -7.82
N VAL A 106 -1.55 -5.85 -8.24
CA VAL A 106 -2.39 -4.73 -7.77
C VAL A 106 -2.57 -4.81 -6.27
N PHE A 107 -2.95 -6.00 -5.77
CA PHE A 107 -3.18 -6.22 -4.36
C PHE A 107 -1.89 -6.00 -3.56
N ARG A 108 -0.76 -6.54 -4.02
CA ARG A 108 0.58 -6.27 -3.47
C ARG A 108 0.89 -4.79 -3.35
N GLY A 109 0.66 -4.03 -4.43
CA GLY A 109 0.89 -2.60 -4.44
C GLY A 109 0.04 -1.88 -3.42
N LEU A 110 -1.22 -2.31 -3.27
CA LEU A 110 -2.16 -1.74 -2.32
C LEU A 110 -1.83 -2.11 -0.88
N ASP A 111 -1.57 -3.39 -0.59
CA ASP A 111 -1.11 -3.91 0.71
C ASP A 111 0.16 -3.17 1.16
N THR A 112 1.16 -3.07 0.27
CA THR A 112 2.39 -2.31 0.53
C THR A 112 2.09 -0.85 0.83
N ALA A 113 1.17 -0.22 0.10
CA ALA A 113 0.83 1.18 0.32
C ALA A 113 0.08 1.41 1.63
N PHE A 114 -0.81 0.50 2.02
CA PHE A 114 -1.51 0.56 3.31
C PHE A 114 -0.52 0.35 4.44
N GLN A 115 0.31 -0.69 4.39
CA GLN A 115 1.34 -0.91 5.41
C GLN A 115 2.31 0.28 5.52
N ALA A 116 2.72 0.86 4.40
CA ALA A 116 3.55 2.07 4.38
C ALA A 116 2.86 3.27 5.06
N ALA A 117 1.55 3.43 4.86
CA ALA A 117 0.76 4.46 5.52
C ALA A 117 0.70 4.29 7.05
N TYR A 118 0.66 3.04 7.54
CA TYR A 118 0.69 2.71 8.97
C TYR A 118 2.10 2.56 9.55
N GLY A 119 3.15 2.74 8.75
CA GLY A 119 4.54 2.60 9.21
C GLY A 119 4.98 1.16 9.48
N ILE A 120 4.24 0.18 8.99
CA ILE A 120 4.53 -1.24 9.16
C ILE A 120 5.60 -1.65 8.13
N THR A 121 6.67 -2.27 8.60
CA THR A 121 7.82 -2.72 7.77
C THR A 121 8.04 -4.22 7.82
N GLU A 122 7.13 -4.95 8.47
CA GLU A 122 7.20 -6.40 8.59
C GLU A 122 6.77 -7.07 7.28
N PRO A 123 7.56 -8.01 6.74
CA PRO A 123 7.20 -8.69 5.50
C PRO A 123 5.96 -9.56 5.72
N SER A 124 4.89 -9.27 4.99
CA SER A 124 3.72 -10.13 4.92
C SER A 124 4.10 -11.50 4.33
N THR A 125 3.50 -12.56 4.86
CA THR A 125 3.66 -13.91 4.28
C THR A 125 2.81 -14.01 3.02
N LEU A 126 3.25 -14.79 2.02
CA LEU A 126 2.49 -15.01 0.79
C LEU A 126 1.06 -15.52 1.05
N VAL A 127 0.89 -16.32 2.11
CA VAL A 127 -0.41 -16.89 2.48
C VAL A 127 -1.32 -15.83 3.11
N GLY A 128 -0.77 -14.98 3.99
CA GLY A 128 -1.51 -13.84 4.56
C GLY A 128 -1.99 -12.91 3.46
N GLU A 129 -1.07 -12.50 2.57
CA GLU A 129 -1.37 -11.63 1.43
C GLU A 129 -2.47 -12.21 0.52
N LEU A 130 -2.46 -13.52 0.26
CA LEU A 130 -3.50 -14.17 -0.56
C LEU A 130 -4.85 -14.23 0.16
N SER A 131 -4.84 -14.44 1.49
CA SER A 131 -6.04 -14.43 2.31
C SER A 131 -6.66 -13.04 2.37
N ASP A 132 -5.84 -12.01 2.59
CA ASP A 132 -6.28 -10.62 2.61
C ASP A 132 -6.84 -10.22 1.23
N ALA A 133 -6.18 -10.65 0.15
CA ALA A 133 -6.67 -10.46 -1.21
C ALA A 133 -8.04 -11.09 -1.42
N ALA A 134 -8.23 -12.32 -0.96
CA ALA A 134 -9.49 -13.02 -1.08
C ALA A 134 -10.60 -12.33 -0.28
N VAL A 135 -10.34 -11.92 0.97
CA VAL A 135 -11.34 -11.23 1.81
C VAL A 135 -11.73 -9.89 1.20
N VAL A 136 -10.77 -9.09 0.75
CA VAL A 136 -11.04 -7.81 0.10
C VAL A 136 -11.79 -8.01 -1.22
N ALA A 137 -11.40 -8.99 -2.04
CA ALA A 137 -12.08 -9.30 -3.29
C ALA A 137 -13.53 -9.77 -3.06
N VAL A 138 -13.78 -10.63 -2.07
CA VAL A 138 -15.14 -11.06 -1.69
C VAL A 138 -15.96 -9.90 -1.15
N GLY A 139 -15.37 -9.04 -0.33
CA GLY A 139 -16.04 -7.84 0.20
C GLY A 139 -16.47 -6.88 -0.91
N ILE A 140 -15.54 -6.54 -1.81
CA ILE A 140 -15.82 -5.68 -2.97
C ILE A 140 -16.83 -6.36 -3.90
N GLY A 141 -16.65 -7.64 -4.22
CA GLY A 141 -17.54 -8.40 -5.10
C GLY A 141 -18.96 -8.48 -4.55
N THR A 142 -19.13 -8.75 -3.26
CA THR A 142 -20.44 -8.76 -2.59
C THR A 142 -21.08 -7.38 -2.60
N GLY A 143 -20.29 -6.32 -2.38
CA GLY A 143 -20.75 -4.94 -2.46
C GLY A 143 -21.25 -4.56 -3.86
N ILE A 144 -20.52 -4.93 -4.91
CA ILE A 144 -20.91 -4.69 -6.31
C ILE A 144 -22.17 -5.49 -6.66
N VAL A 145 -22.24 -6.78 -6.33
CA VAL A 145 -23.43 -7.61 -6.60
C VAL A 145 -24.65 -7.04 -5.88
N SER A 146 -24.49 -6.66 -4.59
CA SER A 146 -25.57 -6.04 -3.82
C SER A 146 -26.04 -4.74 -4.47
N MET A 147 -25.11 -3.91 -4.96
CA MET A 147 -25.44 -2.67 -5.67
C MET A 147 -26.26 -2.93 -6.94
N ILE A 148 -25.88 -3.94 -7.74
CA ILE A 148 -26.61 -4.31 -8.95
C ILE A 148 -28.01 -4.82 -8.61
N VAL A 149 -28.11 -5.71 -7.61
CA VAL A 149 -29.40 -6.27 -7.16
C VAL A 149 -30.31 -5.17 -6.63
N ILE A 150 -29.81 -4.29 -5.76
CA ILE A 150 -30.59 -3.17 -5.23
C ILE A 150 -30.99 -2.22 -6.36
N GLY A 151 -30.06 -1.86 -7.25
CA GLY A 151 -30.32 -0.96 -8.38
C GLY A 151 -31.41 -1.50 -9.32
N THR A 152 -31.35 -2.80 -9.65
CA THR A 152 -32.35 -3.46 -10.50
C THR A 152 -33.72 -3.60 -9.81
N LEU A 153 -33.75 -3.97 -8.53
CA LEU A 153 -34.99 -4.03 -7.75
C LEU A 153 -35.65 -2.66 -7.64
N VAL A 154 -34.86 -1.62 -7.37
CA VAL A 154 -35.35 -0.24 -7.24
C VAL A 154 -35.85 0.28 -8.59
N ALA A 155 -35.07 0.11 -9.66
CA ALA A 155 -35.46 0.54 -11.01
C ALA A 155 -36.68 -0.21 -11.56
N GLY A 156 -36.85 -1.48 -11.19
CA GLY A 156 -38.01 -2.31 -11.57
C GLY A 156 -39.24 -2.12 -10.68
N SER A 157 -39.17 -1.26 -9.66
CA SER A 157 -40.27 -1.01 -8.72
C SER A 157 -40.93 0.34 -8.97
N GLU A 158 -42.18 0.50 -8.50
CA GLU A 158 -42.89 1.79 -8.49
C GLU A 158 -42.34 2.78 -7.44
N ILE A 159 -41.27 2.41 -6.73
CA ILE A 159 -40.70 3.22 -5.65
C ILE A 159 -40.10 4.51 -6.22
N LEU A 160 -39.32 4.44 -7.30
CA LEU A 160 -38.61 5.60 -7.85
C LEU A 160 -39.58 6.71 -8.32
N PRO A 161 -40.64 6.41 -9.10
CA PRO A 161 -41.66 7.39 -9.44
C PRO A 161 -42.43 7.91 -8.22
N ALA A 162 -42.75 7.03 -7.25
CA ALA A 162 -43.53 7.41 -6.07
C ALA A 162 -42.81 8.37 -5.11
N ILE A 163 -41.47 8.36 -5.11
CA ILE A 163 -40.66 9.26 -4.26
C ILE A 163 -40.06 10.44 -5.04
N ALA A 164 -40.19 10.48 -6.36
CA ALA A 164 -39.55 11.51 -7.19
C ALA A 164 -39.98 12.93 -6.81
N ASP A 165 -41.25 13.12 -6.43
CA ASP A 165 -41.81 14.42 -6.04
C ASP A 165 -41.55 14.80 -4.57
N VAL A 166 -40.90 13.93 -3.78
CA VAL A 166 -40.63 14.21 -2.37
C VAL A 166 -39.45 15.19 -2.25
N PRO A 167 -39.63 16.35 -1.59
CA PRO A 167 -38.56 17.32 -1.40
C PRO A 167 -37.34 16.70 -0.71
N GLY A 168 -36.16 16.81 -1.33
CA GLY A 168 -34.90 16.30 -0.80
C GLY A 168 -34.47 14.91 -1.28
N VAL A 169 -35.28 14.21 -2.08
CA VAL A 169 -34.91 12.90 -2.65
C VAL A 169 -33.71 12.99 -3.58
N GLU A 170 -33.52 14.11 -4.29
CA GLU A 170 -32.31 14.36 -5.09
C GLU A 170 -31.03 14.35 -4.23
N VAL A 171 -31.10 14.93 -3.02
CA VAL A 171 -29.98 14.95 -2.08
C VAL A 171 -29.69 13.54 -1.56
N VAL A 172 -30.74 12.75 -1.29
CA VAL A 172 -30.58 11.33 -0.93
C VAL A 172 -29.89 10.58 -2.06
N GLY A 173 -30.31 10.77 -3.31
CA GLY A 173 -29.68 10.17 -4.49
C GLY A 173 -28.19 10.50 -4.61
N LEU A 174 -27.80 11.74 -4.31
CA LEU A 174 -26.39 12.16 -4.29
C LEU A 174 -25.58 11.47 -3.19
N LEU A 175 -26.19 11.17 -2.04
CA LEU A 175 -25.54 10.52 -0.90
C LEU A 175 -25.51 8.99 -0.99
N VAL A 176 -26.33 8.37 -1.83
CA VAL A 176 -26.34 6.90 -2.02
C VAL A 176 -24.97 6.41 -2.49
N LEU A 177 -24.38 7.06 -3.49
CA LEU A 177 -23.09 6.67 -4.04
C LEU A 177 -21.96 6.65 -2.99
N PRO A 178 -21.68 7.74 -2.24
CA PRO A 178 -20.63 7.71 -1.23
C PRO A 178 -20.93 6.70 -0.11
N VAL A 179 -22.19 6.49 0.28
CA VAL A 179 -22.55 5.47 1.28
C VAL A 179 -22.23 4.07 0.78
N VAL A 180 -22.58 3.76 -0.48
CA VAL A 180 -22.25 2.46 -1.09
C VAL A 180 -20.73 2.29 -1.19
N LEU A 181 -20.00 3.33 -1.60
CA LEU A 181 -18.54 3.30 -1.66
C LEU A 181 -17.91 3.06 -0.29
N VAL A 182 -18.49 3.59 0.79
CA VAL A 182 -18.02 3.27 2.15
C VAL A 182 -18.16 1.79 2.43
N VAL A 183 -19.32 1.18 2.13
CA VAL A 183 -19.53 -0.26 2.34
C VAL A 183 -18.56 -1.10 1.50
N VAL A 184 -18.33 -0.71 0.24
CA VAL A 184 -17.44 -1.43 -0.69
C VAL A 184 -15.97 -1.31 -0.27
N PHE A 185 -15.53 -0.14 0.21
CA PHE A 185 -14.15 0.09 0.59
C PHE A 185 -13.83 -0.34 2.02
N LEU A 186 -14.80 -0.44 2.93
CA LEU A 186 -14.55 -0.76 4.33
C LEU A 186 -13.73 -2.05 4.56
N PRO A 187 -13.98 -3.19 3.85
CA PRO A 187 -13.17 -4.39 4.00
C PRO A 187 -11.68 -4.16 3.70
N MET A 188 -11.40 -3.37 2.67
CA MET A 188 -10.04 -3.00 2.28
C MET A 188 -9.34 -2.19 3.37
N TYR A 189 -10.06 -1.26 4.00
CA TYR A 189 -9.53 -0.41 5.07
C TYR A 189 -9.34 -1.11 6.41
N TYR A 190 -10.07 -2.20 6.62
CA TYR A 190 -9.99 -3.02 7.83
C TYR A 190 -8.92 -4.11 7.74
N VAL A 191 -8.78 -4.74 6.56
CA VAL A 191 -7.92 -5.93 6.37
C VAL A 191 -6.48 -5.56 6.00
N LEU A 192 -6.29 -4.72 4.97
CA LEU A 192 -4.96 -4.40 4.42
C LEU A 192 -3.92 -3.83 5.41
N PRO A 193 -4.31 -3.08 6.45
CA PRO A 193 -3.32 -2.58 7.40
C PRO A 193 -2.57 -3.68 8.17
N ASN A 194 -3.03 -4.94 8.14
CA ASN A 194 -2.39 -6.09 8.82
C ASN A 194 -2.08 -5.85 10.30
N ARG A 195 -2.94 -5.07 10.97
CA ARG A 195 -2.84 -4.77 12.40
C ARG A 195 -4.20 -4.94 13.08
N PRO A 196 -4.24 -5.32 14.37
CA PRO A 196 -5.49 -5.31 15.11
C PRO A 196 -6.04 -3.88 15.14
N MET A 197 -7.23 -3.70 14.58
CA MET A 197 -7.96 -2.45 14.60
C MET A 197 -9.46 -2.72 14.69
N SER A 198 -10.19 -1.78 15.27
CA SER A 198 -11.64 -1.80 15.28
C SER A 198 -12.21 -1.22 13.98
N VAL A 199 -13.42 -1.64 13.60
CA VAL A 199 -14.13 -1.08 12.44
C VAL A 199 -14.29 0.44 12.56
N ARG A 200 -14.43 0.97 13.78
CA ARG A 200 -14.55 2.42 14.04
C ARG A 200 -13.29 3.19 13.66
N GLU A 201 -12.11 2.59 13.78
CA GLU A 201 -10.84 3.19 13.36
C GLU A 201 -10.68 3.19 11.83
N ALA A 202 -11.36 2.28 11.12
CA ALA A 202 -11.30 2.19 9.66
C ALA A 202 -12.21 3.22 8.97
N ILE A 203 -13.37 3.56 9.57
CA ILE A 203 -14.41 4.40 8.95
C ILE A 203 -13.93 5.78 8.46
N PRO A 204 -13.16 6.59 9.23
CA PRO A 204 -12.86 7.98 8.83
C PRO A 204 -12.15 8.07 7.47
N GLY A 205 -11.15 7.23 7.26
CA GLY A 205 -10.38 7.12 6.03
C GLY A 205 -11.18 6.50 4.89
N THR A 206 -12.05 5.52 5.19
CA THR A 206 -12.98 4.97 4.21
C THR A 206 -13.95 6.04 3.69
N VAL A 207 -14.50 6.88 4.58
CA VAL A 207 -15.37 8.01 4.22
C VAL A 207 -14.60 9.03 3.40
N LEU A 208 -13.36 9.35 3.78
CA LEU A 208 -12.51 10.27 3.01
C LEU A 208 -12.26 9.75 1.59
N ALA A 209 -11.98 8.47 1.43
CA ALA A 209 -11.78 7.87 0.11
C ALA A 209 -13.08 7.78 -0.70
N ALA A 210 -14.22 7.47 -0.08
CA ALA A 210 -15.51 7.48 -0.76
C ALA A 210 -15.87 8.90 -1.26
N ALA A 211 -15.60 9.93 -0.45
CA ALA A 211 -15.79 11.32 -0.84
C ALA A 211 -14.84 11.72 -1.97
N GLY A 212 -13.53 11.42 -1.83
CA GLY A 212 -12.54 11.70 -2.87
C GLY A 212 -12.82 10.96 -4.19
N TRP A 213 -13.34 9.74 -4.12
CA TRP A 213 -13.75 8.96 -5.28
C TRP A 213 -14.95 9.60 -5.97
N THR A 214 -15.93 10.06 -5.20
CA THR A 214 -17.09 10.80 -5.72
C THR A 214 -16.64 12.07 -6.44
N VAL A 215 -15.71 12.84 -5.85
CA VAL A 215 -15.11 14.02 -6.49
C VAL A 215 -14.39 13.65 -7.79
N LEU A 216 -13.61 12.57 -7.77
CA LEU A 216 -12.91 12.07 -8.95
C LEU A 216 -13.88 11.66 -10.07
N GLN A 217 -15.00 11.03 -9.72
CA GLN A 217 -16.06 10.65 -10.65
C GLN A 217 -16.74 11.88 -11.27
N VAL A 218 -17.11 12.87 -10.47
CA VAL A 218 -17.69 14.13 -10.97
C VAL A 218 -16.71 14.85 -11.90
N GLY A 219 -15.42 14.89 -11.53
CA GLY A 219 -14.37 15.44 -12.38
C GLY A 219 -14.24 14.69 -13.71
N PHE A 220 -14.30 13.36 -13.69
CA PHE A 220 -14.28 12.53 -14.89
C PHE A 220 -15.51 12.79 -15.78
N GLN A 221 -16.70 12.90 -15.21
CA GLN A 221 -17.93 13.21 -15.95
C GLN A 221 -17.85 14.59 -16.63
N ALA A 222 -17.36 15.61 -15.91
CA ALA A 222 -17.16 16.95 -16.45
C ALA A 222 -16.14 16.95 -17.62
N TYR A 223 -15.05 16.19 -17.48
CA TYR A 223 -14.09 15.99 -18.56
C TYR A 223 -14.74 15.28 -19.76
N ALA A 224 -15.43 14.15 -19.53
CA ALA A 224 -16.05 13.36 -20.59
C ALA A 224 -17.09 14.15 -21.39
N ALA A 225 -17.83 15.06 -20.75
CA ALA A 225 -18.81 15.93 -21.40
C ALA A 225 -18.19 16.88 -22.44
N THR A 226 -16.91 17.21 -22.31
CA THR A 226 -16.18 18.11 -23.24
C THR A 226 -15.20 17.36 -24.13
N ALA A 227 -14.76 16.16 -23.74
CA ALA A 227 -13.75 15.36 -24.43
C ALA A 227 -14.13 14.98 -25.87
N GLY A 228 -15.43 14.80 -26.17
CA GLY A 228 -15.92 14.49 -27.52
C GLY A 228 -15.59 15.56 -28.57
N GLN A 229 -15.30 16.79 -28.14
CA GLN A 229 -14.89 17.90 -29.03
C GLN A 229 -13.43 17.78 -29.48
N TYR A 230 -12.62 16.94 -28.83
CA TYR A 230 -11.19 16.80 -29.06
C TYR A 230 -10.83 15.44 -29.70
N GLN A 231 -11.41 15.14 -30.86
CA GLN A 231 -11.17 13.91 -31.65
C GLN A 231 -9.68 13.62 -31.95
N VAL A 232 -8.79 14.58 -31.73
CA VAL A 232 -7.36 14.54 -32.10
C VAL A 232 -6.58 13.45 -31.35
N TYR A 233 -7.03 13.02 -30.17
CA TYR A 233 -6.24 12.11 -29.32
C TYR A 233 -6.53 10.62 -29.50
N GLY A 234 -7.61 10.24 -30.19
CA GLY A 234 -7.94 8.84 -30.52
C GLY A 234 -7.80 7.86 -29.36
N VAL A 235 -7.36 6.63 -29.65
CA VAL A 235 -7.17 5.55 -28.66
C VAL A 235 -6.08 5.90 -27.64
N LEU A 236 -5.01 6.60 -28.05
CA LEU A 236 -3.90 6.97 -27.17
C LEU A 236 -4.34 7.93 -26.05
N GLY A 237 -5.17 8.91 -26.37
CA GLY A 237 -5.77 9.80 -25.38
C GLY A 237 -6.64 9.06 -24.37
N GLY A 238 -7.45 8.10 -24.85
CA GLY A 238 -8.26 7.24 -23.99
C GLY A 238 -7.42 6.41 -23.01
N ILE A 239 -6.32 5.81 -23.48
CA ILE A 239 -5.39 5.06 -22.63
C ILE A 239 -4.74 5.96 -21.59
N LEU A 240 -4.21 7.12 -21.99
CA LEU A 240 -3.56 8.06 -21.06
C LEU A 240 -4.53 8.58 -20.00
N LEU A 241 -5.75 8.92 -20.41
CA LEU A 241 -6.82 9.33 -19.52
C LEU A 241 -7.16 8.22 -18.52
N LEU A 242 -7.33 6.98 -19.00
CA LEU A 242 -7.66 5.83 -18.16
C LEU A 242 -6.58 5.55 -17.12
N VAL A 243 -5.30 5.55 -17.53
CA VAL A 243 -4.17 5.36 -16.62
C VAL A 243 -4.10 6.51 -15.60
N THR A 244 -4.34 7.75 -16.03
CA THR A 244 -4.38 8.91 -15.13
C THR A 244 -5.55 8.81 -14.15
N TRP A 245 -6.71 8.35 -14.59
CA TRP A 245 -7.86 8.12 -13.73
C TRP A 245 -7.57 7.04 -12.68
N LEU A 246 -6.99 5.89 -13.09
CA LEU A 246 -6.57 4.82 -12.18
C LEU A 246 -5.52 5.31 -11.18
N TYR A 247 -4.60 6.17 -11.62
CA TYR A 247 -3.60 6.80 -10.77
C TYR A 247 -4.21 7.70 -9.71
N LEU A 248 -5.12 8.60 -10.10
CA LEU A 248 -5.82 9.47 -9.15
C LEU A 248 -6.70 8.67 -8.19
N ALA A 249 -7.36 7.60 -8.68
CA ALA A 249 -8.15 6.70 -7.86
C ALA A 249 -7.27 6.01 -6.80
N ALA A 250 -6.11 5.50 -7.18
CA ALA A 250 -5.15 4.91 -6.25
C ALA A 250 -4.65 5.92 -5.21
N ILE A 251 -4.36 7.17 -5.61
CA ILE A 251 -4.01 8.24 -4.66
C ILE A 251 -5.12 8.44 -3.63
N VAL A 252 -6.37 8.62 -4.08
CA VAL A 252 -7.52 8.85 -3.19
C VAL A 252 -7.63 7.74 -2.16
N VAL A 253 -7.50 6.48 -2.59
CA VAL A 253 -7.57 5.31 -1.72
C VAL A 253 -6.41 5.29 -0.73
N ILE A 254 -5.16 5.53 -1.15
CA ILE A 254 -4.01 5.49 -0.24
C ILE A 254 -4.03 6.68 0.74
N VAL A 255 -4.48 7.86 0.30
CA VAL A 255 -4.65 9.04 1.17
C VAL A 255 -5.67 8.78 2.28
N GLY A 256 -6.75 8.05 2.01
CA GLY A 256 -7.66 7.63 3.06
C GLY A 256 -6.98 6.74 4.10
N ALA A 257 -6.10 5.81 3.67
CA ALA A 257 -5.35 4.96 4.58
C ALA A 257 -4.40 5.78 5.47
N VAL A 258 -3.71 6.76 4.87
CA VAL A 258 -2.87 7.72 5.61
C VAL A 258 -3.69 8.53 6.61
N ALA A 259 -4.90 8.97 6.23
CA ALA A 259 -5.78 9.69 7.14
C ALA A 259 -6.15 8.84 8.37
N ASN A 260 -6.47 7.56 8.20
CA ASN A 260 -6.69 6.64 9.32
C ASN A 260 -5.46 6.48 10.19
N ALA A 261 -4.28 6.30 9.60
CA ALA A 261 -3.03 6.17 10.36
C ALA A 261 -2.76 7.42 11.21
N VAL A 262 -2.94 8.62 10.65
CA VAL A 262 -2.76 9.90 11.35
C VAL A 262 -3.80 10.09 12.47
N ILE A 263 -5.06 9.74 12.22
CA ILE A 263 -6.13 9.84 13.23
C ILE A 263 -5.90 8.85 14.37
N ALA A 264 -5.55 7.60 14.05
CA ALA A 264 -5.27 6.56 15.04
C ALA A 264 -4.06 6.92 15.92
N ASP A 265 -2.97 7.43 15.34
CA ASP A 265 -1.78 7.86 16.10
C ASP A 265 -2.11 8.99 17.10
N ARG A 266 -3.02 9.91 16.75
CA ARG A 266 -3.49 10.92 17.71
C ARG A 266 -4.36 10.35 18.82
N GLN A 267 -5.21 9.38 18.50
CA GLN A 267 -6.04 8.73 19.52
C GLN A 267 -5.15 7.98 20.52
N LEU A 268 -4.03 7.41 20.07
CA LEU A 268 -3.03 6.78 20.93
C LEU A 268 -2.23 7.79 21.77
N GLN A 269 -1.90 8.96 21.22
CA GLN A 269 -1.21 10.02 21.97
C GLN A 269 -2.12 10.78 22.95
N GLY A 270 -3.44 10.73 22.74
CA GLY A 270 -4.44 11.42 23.55
C GLY A 270 -5.16 10.56 24.59
N ASP A 271 -4.78 9.28 24.76
CA ASP A 271 -5.34 8.37 25.77
C ASP A 271 -4.44 8.34 27.02
N PRO A 272 -4.81 9.02 28.13
CA PRO A 272 -4.03 9.04 29.36
C PRO A 272 -4.05 7.70 30.12
N GLY A 273 -4.84 6.71 29.65
CA GLY A 273 -5.14 5.49 30.37
C GLY A 273 -4.31 4.26 29.96
N ARG A 274 -3.40 4.38 28.99
CA ARG A 274 -2.55 3.25 28.57
C ARG A 274 -1.18 3.39 29.22
N PRO A 275 -0.64 2.36 29.92
CA PRO A 275 0.65 2.48 30.58
C PRO A 275 1.73 2.74 29.53
N THR A 276 2.20 3.98 29.44
CA THR A 276 3.56 4.29 29.01
C THR A 276 4.49 3.70 30.06
N ASP A 277 4.76 2.40 29.91
CA ASP A 277 5.84 1.73 30.61
C ASP A 277 7.15 2.25 30.02
N MET A 278 7.56 3.43 30.49
CA MET A 278 8.95 3.88 30.61
C MET A 278 8.96 5.33 31.08
N GLY A 279 9.51 5.56 32.27
CA GLY A 279 10.38 6.73 32.47
C GLY A 279 10.17 7.57 33.71
N ASP A 280 8.95 7.83 34.16
CA ASP A 280 8.75 8.92 35.12
C ASP A 280 8.33 8.41 36.50
N ARG A 281 9.33 7.95 37.26
CA ARG A 281 9.29 7.91 38.72
C ARG A 281 10.42 8.79 39.26
N GLU A 282 10.22 10.10 39.18
CA GLU A 282 10.88 11.04 40.06
C GLU A 282 9.84 11.71 40.96
N ASP A 283 10.20 11.77 42.25
CA ASP A 283 9.80 12.79 43.21
C ASP A 283 8.37 12.78 43.75
N THR A 284 8.05 11.84 44.65
CA THR A 284 6.90 12.01 45.57
C THR A 284 7.17 11.59 47.02
N GLU A 285 8.41 11.36 47.44
CA GLU A 285 8.75 11.11 48.85
C GLU A 285 9.71 12.15 49.42
N ALA A 286 9.30 13.42 49.41
CA ALA A 286 9.97 14.46 50.18
C ALA A 286 8.98 15.53 50.65
N ARG A 287 7.92 15.12 51.36
CA ARG A 287 7.06 16.07 52.09
C ARG A 287 6.17 15.39 53.13
N ALA A 288 6.76 15.04 54.27
CA ALA A 288 6.04 15.01 55.54
C ALA A 288 7.03 15.05 56.70
N THR A 289 6.68 15.83 57.72
CA THR A 289 7.31 15.96 59.06
C THR A 289 8.41 17.03 59.20
N SER A 290 7.97 18.29 59.17
CA SER A 290 8.45 19.27 60.14
C SER A 290 7.61 19.10 61.41
N ASP A 291 8.24 18.77 62.54
CA ASP A 291 8.05 19.46 63.82
C ASP A 291 8.77 18.73 64.96
N ASP A 292 9.33 19.55 65.86
CA ASP A 292 9.84 19.28 67.21
C ASP A 292 11.32 18.83 67.37
N GLU A 293 12.24 19.80 67.30
CA GLU A 293 13.58 19.70 67.88
C GLU A 293 13.52 19.79 69.41
N THR A 294 13.48 18.64 70.08
CA THR A 294 13.95 18.51 71.46
C THR A 294 15.42 18.07 71.47
N PRO A 295 16.31 18.64 72.31
CA PRO A 295 17.71 18.22 72.37
C PRO A 295 17.82 16.78 72.89
N ARG A 296 18.04 15.81 72.00
CA ARG A 296 18.37 14.44 72.42
C ARG A 296 19.83 14.39 72.87
N GLY A 297 20.03 13.91 74.10
CA GLY A 297 21.34 13.54 74.62
C GLY A 297 22.03 12.50 73.73
N ALA A 298 23.35 12.37 73.91
CA ALA A 298 24.24 11.55 73.10
C ALA A 298 23.60 10.20 72.68
N PRO A 299 23.62 9.85 71.38
CA PRO A 299 22.96 8.66 70.88
C PRO A 299 23.61 7.41 71.47
N ASP A 300 22.76 6.47 71.89
CA ASP A 300 23.17 5.15 72.36
C ASP A 300 23.98 4.45 71.25
N VAL A 301 25.21 4.07 71.57
CA VAL A 301 26.17 3.45 70.62
C VAL A 301 25.56 2.17 70.02
N ALA A 302 24.71 1.47 70.78
CA ALA A 302 24.01 0.29 70.31
C ALA A 302 23.00 0.59 69.18
N ALA A 303 22.39 1.77 69.19
CA ALA A 303 21.45 2.21 68.14
C ALA A 303 22.18 2.56 66.84
N LEU A 304 23.35 3.21 66.94
CA LEU A 304 24.19 3.49 65.76
C LEU A 304 24.69 2.21 65.10
N GLU A 305 25.09 1.20 65.89
CA GLU A 305 25.51 -0.08 65.33
C GLU A 305 24.38 -0.83 64.60
N ALA A 306 23.15 -0.72 65.09
CA ALA A 306 21.99 -1.29 64.42
C ALA A 306 21.70 -0.57 63.09
N GLU A 307 21.80 0.76 63.06
CA GLU A 307 21.64 1.58 61.87
C GLU A 307 22.69 1.24 60.80
N VAL A 308 23.97 1.13 61.20
CA VAL A 308 25.07 0.78 60.29
C VAL A 308 24.90 -0.63 59.72
N ARG A 309 24.39 -1.58 60.50
CA ARG A 309 24.09 -2.93 60.01
C ARG A 309 22.96 -2.92 58.98
N ARG A 310 21.94 -2.10 59.18
CA ARG A 310 20.83 -1.94 58.23
C ARG A 310 21.29 -1.31 56.92
N LEU A 311 22.04 -0.21 56.99
CA LEU A 311 22.57 0.45 55.80
C LEU A 311 23.50 -0.45 54.97
N ARG A 312 24.27 -1.33 55.61
CA ARG A 312 25.09 -2.32 54.89
C ARG A 312 24.23 -3.37 54.17
N ALA A 313 23.19 -3.88 54.83
CA ALA A 313 22.28 -4.83 54.21
C ALA A 313 21.54 -4.24 52.99
N ASP A 314 21.10 -2.98 53.08
CA ASP A 314 20.47 -2.28 51.96
C ASP A 314 21.45 -2.03 50.79
N LEU A 315 22.73 -1.78 51.10
CA LEU A 315 23.78 -1.60 50.08
C LEU A 315 24.06 -2.91 49.33
N ASP A 316 24.14 -4.03 50.06
CA ASP A 316 24.37 -5.35 49.47
C ASP A 316 23.20 -5.76 48.56
N GLU A 317 21.94 -5.47 48.96
CA GLU A 317 20.76 -5.72 48.13
C GLU A 317 20.73 -4.86 46.86
N PHE A 318 21.17 -3.60 46.98
CA PHE A 318 21.27 -2.69 45.83
C PHE A 318 22.35 -3.12 44.84
N GLU A 319 23.52 -3.55 45.31
CA GLU A 319 24.61 -4.05 44.46
C GLU A 319 24.16 -5.30 43.68
N ASP A 320 23.42 -6.20 44.33
CA ASP A 320 22.88 -7.41 43.72
C ASP A 320 21.82 -7.11 42.63
N ASP A 321 20.98 -6.07 42.79
CA ASP A 321 20.02 -5.63 41.77
C ASP A 321 20.71 -4.93 40.57
N VAL A 322 21.77 -4.17 40.84
CA VAL A 322 22.60 -3.52 39.80
C VAL A 322 23.34 -4.56 38.96
N GLU A 323 23.94 -5.58 39.59
CA GLU A 323 24.64 -6.64 38.86
C GLU A 323 23.68 -7.48 38.01
N ARG A 324 22.45 -7.69 38.49
CA ARG A 324 21.38 -8.40 37.75
C ARG A 324 20.83 -7.61 36.55
N ARG A 325 20.87 -6.26 36.59
CA ARG A 325 20.48 -5.39 35.47
C ARG A 325 21.62 -5.05 34.52
N THR A 326 22.86 -5.28 34.90
CA THR A 326 24.02 -4.99 34.05
C THR A 326 24.15 -6.10 33.00
N VAL A 327 23.57 -5.86 31.82
CA VAL A 327 23.56 -6.81 30.72
C VAL A 327 24.99 -7.11 30.27
N ASP A 328 25.38 -8.39 30.33
CA ASP A 328 26.68 -8.89 29.87
C ASP A 328 27.03 -8.39 28.46
N ARG A 329 27.99 -7.47 28.38
CA ARG A 329 28.52 -6.88 27.14
C ARG A 329 28.85 -7.91 26.03
N PRO A 330 29.37 -9.12 26.32
CA PRO A 330 29.63 -10.15 25.30
C PRO A 330 28.38 -10.70 24.61
N ARG A 331 27.23 -10.73 25.31
CA ARG A 331 25.97 -11.27 24.79
C ARG A 331 25.35 -10.30 23.77
N LEU A 332 25.35 -9.01 24.07
CA LEU A 332 24.91 -7.94 23.17
C LEU A 332 25.72 -7.89 21.88
N GLU A 333 27.05 -8.05 21.97
CA GLU A 333 27.92 -8.07 20.78
C GLU A 333 27.60 -9.25 19.85
N THR A 334 27.26 -10.40 20.43
CA THR A 334 26.93 -11.61 19.67
C THR A 334 25.57 -11.48 18.97
N GLU A 335 24.57 -10.91 19.66
CA GLU A 335 23.26 -10.63 19.07
C GLU A 335 23.36 -9.58 17.96
N LEU A 336 24.13 -8.51 18.16
CA LEU A 336 24.41 -7.50 17.12
C LEU A 336 25.15 -8.09 15.92
N LYS A 337 26.21 -8.89 16.13
CA LYS A 337 26.93 -9.56 15.04
C LYS A 337 26.03 -10.50 14.26
N THR A 338 25.10 -11.17 14.93
CA THR A 338 24.13 -12.07 14.29
C THR A 338 23.09 -11.28 13.50
N TYR A 339 22.56 -10.20 14.06
CA TYR A 339 21.64 -9.29 13.41
C TYR A 339 22.26 -8.65 12.15
N VAL A 340 23.48 -8.12 12.25
CA VAL A 340 24.22 -7.52 11.13
C VAL A 340 24.50 -8.56 10.03
N ARG A 341 24.94 -9.78 10.38
CA ARG A 341 25.13 -10.86 9.39
C ARG A 341 23.83 -11.20 8.65
N ARG A 342 22.70 -11.24 9.37
CA ARG A 342 21.38 -11.52 8.79
C ARG A 342 20.91 -10.38 7.89
N ARG A 343 21.19 -9.12 8.26
CA ARG A 343 20.89 -7.92 7.48
C ARG A 343 21.73 -7.85 6.19
N MET A 344 23.04 -8.10 6.27
CA MET A 344 23.93 -8.04 5.11
C MET A 344 23.63 -9.12 4.06
N ARG A 345 23.23 -10.32 4.49
CA ARG A 345 22.80 -11.40 3.57
C ARG A 345 21.52 -11.05 2.80
N ARG A 346 20.63 -10.24 3.36
CA ARG A 346 19.41 -9.76 2.66
C ARG A 346 19.69 -8.61 1.67
N GLY A 347 20.84 -7.93 1.77
CA GLY A 347 21.22 -6.83 0.89
C GLY A 347 21.70 -7.24 -0.51
N HIS A 348 22.24 -8.46 -0.66
CA HIS A 348 22.81 -8.92 -1.94
C HIS A 348 21.77 -9.31 -3.00
N ALA A 349 20.48 -9.39 -2.64
CA ALA A 349 19.41 -9.69 -3.59
C ALA A 349 19.05 -8.51 -4.52
N ARG A 350 19.49 -7.27 -4.22
CA ARG A 350 19.18 -6.08 -5.05
C ARG A 350 20.08 -5.93 -6.29
N GLY A 351 21.15 -6.72 -6.42
CA GLY A 351 22.08 -6.65 -7.55
C GLY A 351 21.77 -7.57 -8.73
N TRP A 352 20.66 -8.32 -8.70
CA TRP A 352 20.35 -9.34 -9.71
C TRP A 352 19.74 -8.80 -11.00
N GLY A 353 19.32 -7.53 -11.01
CA GLY A 353 18.69 -6.88 -12.18
C GLY A 353 19.45 -7.10 -13.49
N PRO A 354 20.77 -6.82 -13.55
CA PRO A 354 21.56 -7.03 -14.77
C PRO A 354 21.59 -8.49 -15.22
N TYR A 355 21.69 -9.43 -14.28
CA TYR A 355 21.75 -10.87 -14.59
C TYR A 355 20.39 -11.43 -15.03
N LEU A 356 19.28 -10.92 -14.49
CA LEU A 356 17.92 -11.29 -14.91
C LEU A 356 17.61 -10.77 -16.31
N VAL A 357 18.05 -9.56 -16.66
CA VAL A 357 17.91 -9.02 -18.02
C VAL A 357 18.75 -9.81 -19.01
N LEU A 358 19.96 -10.23 -18.63
CA LEU A 358 20.81 -11.08 -19.46
C LEU A 358 20.16 -12.45 -19.68
N LEU A 359 19.66 -13.10 -18.62
CA LEU A 359 18.94 -14.36 -18.70
C LEU A 359 17.69 -14.26 -19.60
N TYR A 360 16.91 -13.19 -19.44
CA TYR A 360 15.75 -12.91 -20.29
C TYR A 360 16.14 -12.76 -21.76
N GLY A 361 17.19 -11.99 -22.06
CA GLY A 361 17.72 -11.81 -23.42
C GLY A 361 18.23 -13.13 -24.02
N THR A 362 18.90 -13.98 -23.23
CA THR A 362 19.37 -15.30 -23.67
C THR A 362 18.21 -16.23 -24.00
N VAL A 363 17.18 -16.29 -23.14
CA VAL A 363 15.98 -17.12 -23.36
C VAL A 363 15.20 -16.66 -24.60
N LEU A 364 15.06 -15.35 -24.79
CA LEU A 364 14.41 -14.78 -25.98
C LEU A 364 15.17 -15.09 -27.27
N THR A 365 16.50 -15.03 -27.22
CA THR A 365 17.36 -15.35 -28.37
C THR A 365 17.27 -16.83 -28.73
N LEU A 366 17.24 -17.72 -27.72
CA LEU A 366 17.00 -19.15 -27.90
C LEU A 366 15.60 -19.44 -28.46
N GLY A 367 14.58 -18.73 -27.98
CA GLY A 367 13.22 -18.82 -28.50
C GLY A 367 13.13 -18.37 -29.96
N ALA A 368 13.77 -17.26 -30.32
CA ALA A 368 13.82 -16.76 -31.70
C ALA A 368 14.44 -17.79 -32.65
N PHE A 369 15.46 -18.55 -32.21
CA PHE A 369 16.09 -19.62 -33.00
C PHE A 369 15.15 -20.78 -33.32
N ARG A 370 14.14 -21.03 -32.48
CA ARG A 370 13.18 -22.13 -32.65
C ARG A 370 11.94 -21.74 -33.45
N TYR A 371 11.57 -20.47 -33.44
CA TYR A 371 10.31 -20.00 -34.04
C TYR A 371 10.47 -19.16 -35.30
N LEU A 372 11.68 -18.68 -35.62
CA LEU A 372 11.94 -17.84 -36.80
C LEU A 372 12.93 -18.52 -37.75
N GLU A 373 12.55 -18.64 -39.02
CA GLU A 373 13.41 -19.15 -40.10
C GLU A 373 13.75 -18.06 -41.12
N GLY A 374 14.93 -18.13 -41.73
CA GLY A 374 15.39 -17.21 -42.78
C GLY A 374 16.04 -15.90 -42.29
N GLY A 375 16.31 -14.96 -43.21
CA GLY A 375 17.05 -13.72 -42.93
C GLY A 375 16.42 -12.79 -41.89
N TYR A 376 15.10 -12.91 -41.67
CA TYR A 376 14.38 -12.19 -40.62
C TYR A 376 14.79 -12.62 -39.21
N ALA A 377 15.23 -13.87 -39.01
CA ALA A 377 15.76 -14.35 -37.74
C ALA A 377 17.07 -13.62 -37.38
N ILE A 378 17.94 -13.40 -38.37
CA ILE A 378 19.21 -12.68 -38.19
C ILE A 378 18.94 -11.21 -37.83
N GLY A 379 17.98 -10.57 -38.51
CA GLY A 379 17.56 -9.20 -38.21
C GLY A 379 16.98 -9.05 -36.80
N ALA A 380 16.10 -9.96 -36.39
CA ALA A 380 15.53 -9.97 -35.05
C ALA A 380 16.59 -10.21 -33.97
N MET A 381 17.58 -11.09 -34.22
CA MET A 381 18.71 -11.32 -33.31
C MET A 381 19.61 -10.09 -33.16
N LEU A 382 19.92 -9.39 -34.26
CA LEU A 382 20.69 -8.14 -34.21
C LEU A 382 19.97 -7.06 -33.39
N ILE A 383 18.66 -6.91 -33.60
CA ILE A 383 17.85 -5.91 -32.88
C ILE A 383 17.73 -6.27 -31.40
N LEU A 384 17.44 -7.53 -31.05
CA LEU A 384 17.33 -8.00 -29.67
C LEU A 384 18.70 -7.96 -28.95
N GLY A 385 19.77 -8.34 -29.63
CA GLY A 385 21.13 -8.26 -29.13
C GLY A 385 21.57 -6.82 -28.87
N LEU A 386 21.34 -5.91 -29.82
CA LEU A 386 21.67 -4.48 -29.64
C LEU A 386 20.78 -3.80 -28.59
N SER A 387 19.50 -4.19 -28.49
CA SER A 387 18.58 -3.63 -27.49
C SER A 387 18.94 -4.05 -26.07
N THR A 388 19.30 -5.32 -25.85
CA THR A 388 19.75 -5.83 -24.55
C THR A 388 21.11 -5.27 -24.15
N LEU A 389 22.05 -5.18 -25.10
CA LEU A 389 23.37 -4.58 -24.86
C LEU A 389 23.26 -3.07 -24.57
N GLY A 390 22.42 -2.34 -25.33
CA GLY A 390 22.19 -0.91 -25.13
C GLY A 390 21.54 -0.59 -23.79
N LEU A 391 20.56 -1.40 -23.36
CA LEU A 391 19.95 -1.28 -22.04
C LEU A 391 20.97 -1.55 -20.92
N TYR A 392 21.84 -2.55 -21.09
CA TYR A 392 22.92 -2.84 -20.16
C TYR A 392 23.93 -1.68 -20.04
N THR A 393 24.37 -1.13 -21.17
CA THR A 393 25.25 0.05 -21.20
C THR A 393 24.61 1.25 -20.50
N LEU A 394 23.31 1.48 -20.69
CA LEU A 394 22.57 2.53 -19.98
C LEU A 394 22.55 2.30 -18.47
N PHE A 395 22.27 1.07 -18.01
CA PHE A 395 22.28 0.74 -16.59
C PHE A 395 23.66 0.89 -15.95
N VAL A 396 24.73 0.51 -16.66
CA VAL A 396 26.11 0.70 -16.18
C VAL A 396 26.44 2.19 -16.10
N LEU A 397 26.07 2.99 -17.11
CA LEU A 397 26.28 4.44 -17.10
C LEU A 397 25.53 5.13 -15.96
N VAL A 398 24.26 4.77 -15.74
CA VAL A 398 23.46 5.31 -14.64
C VAL A 398 23.98 4.86 -13.29
N GLY A 399 24.35 3.58 -13.14
CA GLY A 399 24.91 3.03 -11.91
C GLY A 399 26.26 3.65 -11.54
N VAL A 400 27.14 3.86 -12.51
CA VAL A 400 28.41 4.58 -12.31
C VAL A 400 28.16 6.06 -12.03
N GLY A 401 27.24 6.70 -12.76
CA GLY A 401 26.89 8.11 -12.58
C GLY A 401 26.35 8.41 -11.18
N LEU A 402 25.45 7.57 -10.65
CA LEU A 402 24.91 7.71 -9.29
C LEU A 402 25.98 7.48 -8.22
N ASN A 403 26.88 6.50 -8.40
CA ASN A 403 27.99 6.28 -7.45
C ASN A 403 28.98 7.44 -7.41
N VAL A 404 29.24 8.08 -8.56
CA VAL A 404 30.11 9.27 -8.65
C VAL A 404 29.45 10.50 -8.00
N LEU A 405 28.12 10.63 -8.12
CA LEU A 405 27.34 11.68 -7.46
C LEU A 405 27.30 11.54 -5.92
N GLU A 406 27.38 10.31 -5.39
CA GLU A 406 27.45 10.05 -3.94
C GLU A 406 28.86 10.15 -3.33
N ALA A 407 29.90 10.11 -4.16
CA ALA A 407 31.29 10.18 -3.72
C ALA A 407 31.65 11.45 -2.89
N PRO A 408 31.19 12.68 -3.24
CA PRO A 408 31.52 13.85 -2.43
C PRO A 408 30.86 13.85 -1.05
N GLY A 409 29.64 13.31 -0.89
CA GLY A 409 28.98 13.20 0.42
C GLY A 409 29.73 12.25 1.36
N LYS A 410 30.14 11.08 0.86
CA LYS A 410 30.90 10.09 1.63
C LYS A 410 32.30 10.60 2.04
N ALA A 411 32.93 11.43 1.20
CA ALA A 411 34.22 12.05 1.53
C ALA A 411 34.10 13.12 2.61
N VAL A 412 33.04 13.93 2.59
CA VAL A 412 32.77 14.95 3.61
C VAL A 412 32.45 14.32 4.97
N ASP A 413 31.64 13.26 4.99
CA ASP A 413 31.30 12.54 6.23
C ASP A 413 32.52 11.80 6.82
N TYR A 414 33.42 11.28 5.98
CA TYR A 414 34.66 10.65 6.42
C TYR A 414 35.65 11.64 7.07
N VAL A 415 35.70 12.88 6.56
CA VAL A 415 36.55 13.94 7.15
C VAL A 415 35.94 14.50 8.43
N ARG A 416 34.60 14.60 8.50
CA ARG A 416 33.90 15.11 9.68
C ARG A 416 34.05 14.18 10.90
N ASN A 417 33.98 12.87 10.70
CA ASN A 417 34.15 11.88 11.78
C ASN A 417 35.59 11.71 12.29
N ARG A 418 36.59 12.37 11.68
CA ARG A 418 37.99 12.30 12.13
C ARG A 418 38.41 13.54 12.93
N GLY A 419 37.53 14.53 13.05
CA GLY A 419 37.79 15.75 13.83
C GLY A 419 37.37 15.66 15.31
N ASP A 420 36.68 14.59 15.70
CA ASP A 420 36.09 14.41 17.03
C ASP A 420 36.79 13.33 17.88
N ASP A 421 37.90 12.75 17.38
CA ASP A 421 38.86 11.92 18.13
C ASP A 421 40.21 12.64 18.19
#